data_AF-A0A7X8ZJV8-F1
#
_entry.id   AF-A0A7X8ZJV8-F1
#
_cell.length_a   1.000
_cell.length_b   1.000
_cell.length_c   1.000
_cell.angle_alpha   90.00
_cell.angle_beta   90.00
_cell.angle_gamma   90.00
#
_symmetry.space_group_name_H-M   'P 1'
#
loop_
_entity.id
_entity.type
_entity.pdbx_description
1 polymer ?
#
loop_
_entity_poly.entity_id
_entity_poly.type
_entity_poly.pdbx_seq_one_letter_code
_entity_poly.pdbx_strand_id
1 'polypeptide(L)'
;MFETVTYAFLQSDLMGKLIVIGLLITSVYVWCLMICKAFDMYEINKSCRQFRKAFDKGRTSPLAISQDVENYSGPLPELCRVALAELQMILHLSPADQLILTRHRILTRKLTDDEIEKIRSSMNRAVSVQIQYLEDKLTVLGSIVALSPMAGLFGTVWGVMATFIGIAKAGRPELMAIAPGISGALLTTVAGLLVAMPSLIGNNLIIAQMQDIISNMDTFVEEFISSLRLEETKIPELQSATTAPAGSSSSQGEN
;
A
#
# COMPACT_ATOMS: atom_id res chain seq x y z
N MET A 1 18.65 -16.31 -32.56
CA MET A 1 17.53 -15.63 -31.89
C MET A 1 17.37 -14.20 -32.39
N PHE A 2 18.37 -13.33 -32.24
CA PHE A 2 18.30 -11.94 -32.76
C PHE A 2 18.10 -11.85 -34.28
N GLU A 3 18.77 -12.68 -35.07
CA GLU A 3 18.56 -12.75 -36.53
C GLU A 3 17.12 -13.18 -36.90
N THR A 4 16.55 -14.13 -36.15
CA THR A 4 15.17 -14.60 -36.37
C THR A 4 14.15 -13.50 -36.08
N VAL A 5 14.35 -12.74 -35.00
CA VAL A 5 13.48 -11.64 -34.60
C VAL A 5 13.59 -10.48 -35.58
N THR A 6 14.80 -10.11 -35.99
CA THR A 6 15.03 -9.02 -36.95
C THR A 6 14.46 -9.37 -38.32
N TYR A 7 14.64 -10.61 -38.79
CA TYR A 7 14.02 -11.11 -40.02
C TYR A 7 12.49 -11.04 -39.97
N ALA A 8 11.88 -11.56 -38.90
CA ALA A 8 10.44 -11.52 -38.71
C ALA A 8 9.90 -10.08 -38.61
N PHE A 9 10.64 -9.17 -37.97
CA PHE A 9 10.27 -7.76 -37.88
C PHE A 9 10.38 -7.05 -39.23
N LEU A 10 11.46 -7.24 -39.98
CA LEU A 10 11.68 -6.62 -41.28
C LEU A 10 10.58 -6.98 -42.28
N GLN A 11 10.19 -8.26 -42.29
CA GLN A 11 9.13 -8.82 -43.14
C GLN A 11 7.72 -8.53 -42.65
N SER A 12 7.54 -8.05 -41.42
CA SER A 12 6.21 -7.78 -40.87
C SER A 12 5.56 -6.57 -41.52
N ASP A 13 4.23 -6.63 -41.64
CA ASP A 13 3.39 -5.52 -42.07
C ASP A 13 3.51 -4.32 -41.11
N LEU A 14 3.16 -3.14 -41.61
CA LEU A 14 3.22 -1.88 -40.84
C LEU A 14 2.53 -2.00 -39.47
N MET A 15 1.35 -2.63 -39.43
CA MET A 15 0.60 -2.82 -38.19
C MET A 15 1.35 -3.70 -37.17
N GLY A 16 1.96 -4.81 -37.64
CA GLY A 16 2.74 -5.69 -36.77
C GLY A 16 3.96 -4.97 -36.18
N LYS A 17 4.64 -4.16 -36.99
CA LYS A 17 5.74 -3.29 -36.52
C LYS A 17 5.28 -2.31 -35.45
N LEU A 18 4.13 -1.65 -35.65
CA LEU A 18 3.56 -0.70 -34.68
C LEU A 18 3.21 -1.39 -33.35
N ILE A 19 2.61 -2.58 -33.39
CA ILE A 19 2.26 -3.35 -32.18
C ILE A 19 3.53 -3.72 -31.40
N VAL A 20 4.56 -4.24 -32.08
CA VAL A 20 5.84 -4.61 -31.42
C VAL A 20 6.52 -3.39 -30.80
N ILE A 21 6.58 -2.26 -31.51
CA ILE A 21 7.18 -1.02 -30.98
C ILE A 21 6.37 -0.52 -29.77
N GLY A 22 5.03 -0.52 -29.86
CA GLY A 22 4.15 -0.11 -28.76
C GLY A 22 4.31 -0.99 -27.52
N LEU A 23 4.43 -2.31 -27.70
CA LEU A 23 4.72 -3.25 -26.62
C LEU A 23 6.10 -3.00 -26.00
N LEU A 24 7.11 -2.65 -26.81
CA LEU A 24 8.45 -2.35 -26.32
C LEU A 24 8.47 -1.07 -25.46
N ILE A 25 7.79 -0.01 -25.91
CA ILE A 25 7.62 1.23 -25.12
C ILE A 25 6.89 0.92 -23.81
N THR A 26 5.81 0.16 -23.90
CA THR A 26 5.01 -0.26 -22.73
C THR A 26 5.85 -1.07 -21.75
N SER A 27 6.72 -1.96 -22.24
CA SER A 27 7.65 -2.73 -21.42
C SER A 27 8.57 -1.84 -20.60
N VAL A 28 9.23 -0.87 -21.25
CA VAL A 28 10.13 0.08 -20.57
C VAL A 28 9.36 0.89 -19.51
N TYR A 29 8.15 1.32 -19.85
CA TYR A 29 7.28 2.05 -18.91
C TYR A 29 6.90 1.20 -17.69
N VAL A 30 6.50 -0.06 -17.88
CA VAL A 30 6.16 -0.97 -16.78
C VAL A 30 7.36 -1.27 -15.90
N TRP A 31 8.54 -1.52 -16.48
CA TRP A 31 9.75 -1.74 -15.71
C TRP A 31 10.08 -0.53 -14.82
N CYS A 32 9.97 0.68 -15.37
CA CYS A 32 10.13 1.92 -14.61
C CYS A 32 9.11 2.01 -13.46
N LEU A 33 7.82 1.81 -13.75
CA LEU A 33 6.76 1.83 -12.74
C LEU A 33 6.99 0.82 -11.62
N MET A 34 7.34 -0.43 -11.97
CA MET A 34 7.61 -1.49 -11.01
C MET A 34 8.77 -1.14 -10.09
N ILE A 35 9.87 -0.63 -10.64
CA ILE A 35 11.05 -0.27 -9.86
C ILE A 35 10.72 0.88 -8.90
N CYS A 36 10.09 1.96 -9.39
CA CYS A 36 9.67 3.08 -8.55
C CYS A 36 8.74 2.62 -7.42
N LYS A 37 7.70 1.87 -7.75
CA LYS A 37 6.73 1.39 -6.75
C LYS A 37 7.37 0.42 -5.74
N ALA A 38 8.33 -0.41 -6.17
CA ALA A 38 9.06 -1.29 -5.27
C ALA A 38 9.91 -0.51 -4.26
N PHE A 39 10.55 0.60 -4.68
CA PHE A 39 11.26 1.49 -3.76
C PHE A 39 10.31 2.19 -2.79
N ASP A 40 9.18 2.72 -3.29
CA ASP A 40 8.17 3.35 -2.43
C ASP A 40 7.66 2.39 -1.35
N MET A 41 7.32 1.14 -1.72
CA MET A 41 6.90 0.11 -0.77
C MET A 41 7.99 -0.24 0.24
N TYR A 42 9.25 -0.30 -0.20
CA TYR A 42 10.37 -0.58 0.68
C TYR A 42 10.56 0.54 1.72
N GLU A 43 10.49 1.81 1.31
CA GLU A 43 10.59 2.95 2.22
C GLU A 43 9.43 2.99 3.22
N ILE A 44 8.20 2.77 2.75
CA ILE A 44 7.00 2.72 3.60
C ILE A 44 7.12 1.60 4.62
N ASN A 45 7.47 0.38 4.19
CA ASN A 45 7.60 -0.76 5.10
C ASN A 45 8.73 -0.53 6.13
N LYS A 46 9.86 0.05 5.70
CA LYS A 46 10.94 0.44 6.60
C LYS A 46 10.48 1.46 7.64
N SER A 47 9.73 2.48 7.22
CA SER A 47 9.16 3.48 8.12
C SER A 47 8.18 2.87 9.12
N CYS A 48 7.25 2.02 8.66
CA CYS A 48 6.33 1.28 9.53
C CYS A 48 7.07 0.48 10.59
N ARG A 49 8.12 -0.26 10.19
CA ARG A 49 8.94 -1.04 11.13
C ARG A 49 9.70 -0.17 12.13
N GLN A 50 10.20 0.99 11.71
CA GLN A 50 10.91 1.92 12.60
C GLN A 50 9.95 2.53 13.62
N PHE A 51 8.80 3.03 13.16
CA PHE A 51 7.77 3.58 14.02
C PHE A 51 7.22 2.54 14.99
N ARG A 52 6.94 1.32 14.51
CA ARG A 52 6.45 0.23 15.35
C ARG A 52 7.42 -0.11 16.47
N LYS A 53 8.73 -0.19 16.17
CA LYS A 53 9.76 -0.38 17.20
C LYS A 53 9.81 0.77 18.22
N ALA A 54 9.53 2.01 17.82
CA ALA A 54 9.45 3.14 18.72
C ALA A 54 8.21 3.04 19.63
N PHE A 55 7.06 2.68 19.06
CA PHE A 55 5.81 2.45 19.77
C PHE A 55 5.93 1.34 20.82
N ASP A 56 6.50 0.19 20.45
CA ASP A 56 6.71 -0.94 21.35
C ASP A 56 7.68 -0.60 22.50
N LYS A 57 8.73 0.18 22.22
CA LYS A 57 9.70 0.64 23.25
C LYS A 57 9.11 1.68 24.21
N GLY A 58 8.13 2.45 23.77
CA GLY A 58 7.42 3.46 24.57
C GLY A 58 6.50 2.90 25.66
N ARG A 59 6.51 1.58 25.90
CA ARG A 59 5.57 0.82 26.75
C ARG A 59 4.12 0.94 26.30
N THR A 60 3.90 1.01 24.98
CA THR A 60 2.56 0.98 24.37
C THR A 60 1.64 2.15 24.76
N SER A 61 2.18 3.20 25.39
CA SER A 61 1.36 4.37 25.78
C SER A 61 1.16 5.30 24.57
N PRO A 62 -0.08 5.50 24.10
CA PRO A 62 -0.40 6.38 22.97
C PRO A 62 0.12 7.81 23.16
N LEU A 63 0.17 8.29 24.40
CA LEU A 63 0.63 9.64 24.73
C LEU A 63 2.14 9.78 24.72
N ALA A 64 2.88 8.70 25.00
CA ALA A 64 4.35 8.74 25.05
C ALA A 64 4.97 9.00 23.67
N ILE A 65 4.33 8.56 22.59
CA ILE A 65 4.87 8.72 21.23
C ILE A 65 4.53 10.08 20.63
N SER A 66 3.52 10.80 21.13
CA SER A 66 3.01 12.04 20.55
C SER A 66 4.05 13.15 20.33
N GLN A 67 5.14 13.19 21.12
CA GLN A 67 6.26 14.13 20.92
C GLN A 67 7.21 13.71 19.79
N ASP A 68 7.31 12.41 19.51
CA ASP A 68 8.21 11.84 18.52
C ASP A 68 7.51 11.53 17.19
N VAL A 69 6.16 11.53 17.13
CA VAL A 69 5.38 11.24 15.91
C VAL A 69 5.79 12.15 14.75
N GLU A 70 6.07 13.44 15.02
CA GLU A 70 6.46 14.41 13.98
C GLU A 70 7.79 14.09 13.29
N ASN A 71 8.66 13.30 13.93
CA ASN A 71 9.94 12.90 13.36
C ASN A 71 9.83 11.69 12.41
N TYR A 72 8.66 11.05 12.32
CA TYR A 72 8.44 9.88 11.46
C TYR A 72 7.46 10.21 10.33
N SER A 73 7.84 9.85 9.10
CA SER A 73 6.97 9.97 7.92
C SER A 73 6.51 8.60 7.46
N GLY A 74 5.21 8.39 7.30
CA GLY A 74 4.65 7.12 6.83
C GLY A 74 3.21 6.92 7.28
N PRO A 75 2.60 5.77 6.95
CA PRO A 75 1.19 5.53 7.22
C PRO A 75 0.89 5.37 8.72
N LEU A 76 1.69 4.62 9.49
CA LEU A 76 1.46 4.44 10.93
C LEU A 76 1.55 5.73 11.76
N PRO A 77 2.58 6.60 11.58
CA PRO A 77 2.62 7.91 12.23
C PRO A 77 1.38 8.76 11.92
N GLU A 78 0.90 8.74 10.67
CA GLU A 78 -0.28 9.50 10.26
C GLU A 78 -1.56 9.01 10.95
N LEU A 79 -1.74 7.69 11.05
CA LEU A 79 -2.83 7.09 11.84
C LEU A 79 -2.78 7.56 13.30
N CYS A 80 -1.59 7.56 13.90
CA CYS A 80 -1.40 8.01 15.28
C CYS A 80 -1.74 9.51 15.43
N ARG A 81 -1.31 10.34 14.47
CA ARG A 81 -1.61 11.79 14.45
C ARG A 81 -3.11 12.05 14.40
N VAL A 82 -3.84 11.34 13.53
CA VAL A 82 -5.30 11.45 13.44
C VAL A 82 -5.97 11.02 14.74
N ALA A 83 -5.52 9.91 15.33
CA ALA A 83 -6.06 9.43 16.59
C ALA A 83 -5.85 10.41 17.75
N LEU A 84 -4.64 10.97 17.86
CA LEU A 84 -4.29 11.98 18.86
C LEU A 84 -5.07 13.28 18.67
N ALA A 85 -5.26 13.72 17.42
CA ALA A 85 -6.06 14.91 17.12
C ALA A 85 -7.54 14.72 17.50
N GLU A 86 -8.11 13.54 17.24
CA GLU A 86 -9.47 13.22 17.63
C GLU A 86 -9.61 13.15 19.17
N LEU A 87 -8.63 12.53 19.84
CA LEU A 87 -8.58 12.47 21.31
C LEU A 87 -8.54 13.88 21.92
N GLN A 88 -7.74 14.78 21.33
CA GLN A 88 -7.65 16.17 21.78
C GLN A 88 -8.97 16.92 21.62
N MET A 89 -9.69 16.67 20.52
CA MET A 89 -11.01 17.26 20.27
C MET A 89 -12.04 16.77 21.29
N ILE A 90 -12.07 15.47 21.59
CA ILE A 90 -13.02 14.85 22.53
C ILE A 90 -12.80 15.34 23.97
N LEU A 91 -11.54 15.51 24.36
CA LEU A 91 -11.18 15.97 25.71
C LEU A 91 -11.23 17.50 25.88
N HIS A 92 -11.61 18.26 24.84
CA HIS A 92 -11.69 19.72 24.84
C HIS A 92 -10.42 20.40 25.41
N LEU A 93 -9.24 19.86 25.10
CA LEU A 93 -8.01 20.38 25.71
C LEU A 93 -7.65 21.75 25.15
N SER A 94 -7.46 22.70 26.06
CA SER A 94 -6.78 23.97 25.78
C SER A 94 -5.29 23.70 25.52
N PRO A 95 -4.55 24.53 24.75
CA PRO A 95 -3.12 24.28 24.44
C PRO A 95 -2.23 24.08 25.68
N ALA A 96 -2.62 24.64 26.83
CA ALA A 96 -1.90 24.48 28.10
C ALA A 96 -2.07 23.07 28.71
N ASP A 97 -3.25 22.46 28.60
CA ASP A 97 -3.55 21.12 29.14
C ASP A 97 -2.99 20.02 28.24
N GLN A 98 -2.78 20.33 26.96
CA GLN A 98 -2.11 19.49 25.97
C GLN A 98 -0.68 19.12 26.44
N LEU A 99 0.01 20.06 27.10
CA LEU A 99 1.35 19.88 27.65
C LEU A 99 1.35 18.99 28.90
N ILE A 100 0.27 19.04 29.70
CA ILE A 100 0.09 18.21 30.91
C ILE A 100 -0.16 16.75 30.50
N LEU A 101 -0.98 16.52 29.48
CA LEU A 101 -1.20 15.18 28.92
C LEU A 101 0.07 14.56 28.35
N THR A 102 0.83 15.31 27.55
CA THR A 102 2.11 14.82 26.98
C THR A 102 3.16 14.58 28.07
N ARG A 103 3.21 15.45 29.09
CA ARG A 103 4.21 15.38 30.17
C ARG A 103 3.88 14.30 31.19
N HIS A 104 2.61 14.14 31.58
CA HIS A 104 2.21 13.22 32.63
C HIS A 104 1.68 11.87 32.11
N ARG A 105 1.37 11.75 30.81
CA ARG A 105 0.93 10.50 30.16
C ARG A 105 -0.29 9.85 30.84
N ILE A 106 -1.21 10.67 31.33
CA ILE A 106 -2.42 10.23 32.04
C ILE A 106 -3.61 10.90 31.36
N LEU A 107 -4.63 10.12 30.98
CA LEU A 107 -5.89 10.65 30.48
C LEU A 107 -6.58 11.46 31.58
N THR A 108 -7.08 12.65 31.25
CA THR A 108 -7.74 13.55 32.22
C THR A 108 -9.01 12.94 32.82
N ARG A 109 -9.69 12.08 32.04
CA ARG A 109 -10.87 11.31 32.44
C ARG A 109 -10.94 10.01 31.66
N LYS A 110 -11.77 9.09 32.14
CA LYS A 110 -12.17 7.89 31.37
C LYS A 110 -12.93 8.32 30.10
N LEU A 111 -12.64 7.67 28.97
CA LEU A 111 -13.41 7.86 27.75
C LEU A 111 -14.66 6.97 27.80
N THR A 112 -15.71 7.43 27.14
CA THR A 112 -16.92 6.63 26.93
C THR A 112 -16.67 5.66 25.77
N ASP A 113 -17.34 4.51 25.75
CA ASP A 113 -17.23 3.55 24.64
C ASP A 113 -17.53 4.21 23.28
N ASP A 114 -18.48 5.15 23.24
CA ASP A 114 -18.80 5.95 22.04
C ASP A 114 -17.63 6.84 21.58
N GLU A 115 -16.84 7.37 22.52
CA GLU A 115 -15.68 8.22 22.23
C GLU A 115 -14.52 7.40 21.68
N ILE A 116 -14.30 6.21 22.24
CA ILE A 116 -13.31 5.25 21.73
C ILE A 116 -13.68 4.80 20.32
N GLU A 117 -14.96 4.50 20.07
CA GLU A 117 -15.43 4.12 18.74
C GLU A 117 -15.29 5.26 17.74
N LYS A 118 -15.49 6.51 18.16
CA LYS A 118 -15.23 7.69 17.32
C LYS A 118 -13.76 7.79 16.91
N ILE A 119 -12.83 7.55 17.84
CA ILE A 119 -11.39 7.51 17.55
C ILE A 119 -11.07 6.39 16.56
N ARG A 120 -11.58 5.17 16.80
CA ARG A 120 -11.42 4.03 15.88
C ARG A 120 -11.93 4.37 14.48
N SER A 121 -13.13 4.96 14.38
CA SER A 121 -13.73 5.37 13.11
C SER A 121 -12.86 6.39 12.37
N SER A 122 -12.31 7.40 13.08
CA SER A 122 -11.38 8.37 12.50
C SER A 122 -10.08 7.73 12.01
N MET A 123 -9.53 6.75 12.74
CA MET A 123 -8.36 5.98 12.31
C MET A 123 -8.66 5.11 11.08
N ASN A 124 -9.79 4.41 11.04
CA ASN A 124 -10.20 3.59 9.89
C ASN A 124 -10.42 4.43 8.62
N ARG A 125 -10.91 5.67 8.77
CA ARG A 125 -10.96 6.64 7.67
C ARG A 125 -9.55 6.99 7.18
N ALA A 126 -8.59 7.21 8.09
CA ALA A 126 -7.19 7.44 7.72
C ALA A 126 -6.57 6.22 7.01
N VAL A 127 -6.83 5.01 7.49
CA VAL A 127 -6.44 3.75 6.82
C VAL A 127 -6.95 3.73 5.38
N SER A 128 -8.23 4.03 5.18
CA SER A 128 -8.85 4.04 3.84
C SER A 128 -8.15 5.02 2.89
N VAL A 129 -7.77 6.19 3.39
CA VAL A 129 -7.01 7.19 2.63
C VAL A 129 -5.59 6.67 2.31
N GLN A 130 -4.91 6.03 3.27
CA GLN A 130 -3.58 5.44 3.04
C GLN A 130 -3.64 4.31 1.99
N ILE A 131 -4.68 3.46 2.03
CA ILE A 131 -4.91 2.42 1.02
C ILE A 131 -4.97 3.02 -0.39
N GLN A 132 -5.70 4.13 -0.58
CA GLN A 132 -5.79 4.79 -1.88
C GLN A 132 -4.41 5.25 -2.41
N TYR A 133 -3.54 5.74 -1.53
CA TYR A 133 -2.16 6.09 -1.92
C TYR A 133 -1.31 4.86 -2.25
N LEU A 134 -1.50 3.75 -1.52
CA LEU A 134 -0.80 2.49 -1.81
C LEU A 134 -1.27 1.86 -3.13
N GLU A 135 -2.56 1.98 -3.46
CA GLU A 135 -3.14 1.46 -4.70
C GLU A 135 -2.80 2.28 -5.95
N ASP A 136 -2.31 3.52 -5.78
CA ASP A 136 -1.97 4.38 -6.91
C ASP A 136 -1.02 3.67 -7.89
N LYS A 137 -1.33 3.80 -9.18
CA LYS A 137 -0.64 3.17 -10.33
C LYS A 137 -0.73 1.63 -10.39
N LEU A 138 -1.20 0.91 -9.37
CA LEU A 138 -1.37 -0.55 -9.43
C LEU A 138 -2.45 -0.95 -10.45
N THR A 139 -3.53 -0.17 -10.55
CA THR A 139 -4.58 -0.41 -11.56
C THR A 139 -4.03 -0.33 -12.98
N VAL A 140 -3.13 0.62 -13.24
CA VAL A 140 -2.47 0.76 -14.55
C VAL A 140 -1.57 -0.44 -14.83
N LEU A 141 -0.76 -0.84 -13.85
CA LEU A 141 0.11 -2.01 -13.96
C LEU A 141 -0.69 -3.29 -14.24
N GLY A 142 -1.77 -3.53 -13.48
CA GLY A 142 -2.67 -4.66 -13.69
C GLY A 142 -3.35 -4.64 -15.07
N SER A 143 -3.73 -3.44 -15.55
CA SER A 143 -4.30 -3.30 -16.89
C SER A 143 -3.30 -3.66 -17.99
N ILE A 144 -2.03 -3.27 -17.85
CA ILE A 144 -0.98 -3.59 -18.83
C ILE A 144 -0.69 -5.10 -18.85
N VAL A 145 -0.69 -5.76 -17.69
CA VAL A 145 -0.55 -7.21 -17.58
C VAL A 145 -1.63 -7.94 -18.40
N ALA A 146 -2.88 -7.46 -18.34
CA ALA A 146 -3.99 -8.05 -19.09
C ALA A 146 -3.98 -7.66 -20.59
N LEU A 147 -3.64 -6.41 -20.91
CA LEU A 147 -3.68 -5.88 -22.28
C LEU A 147 -2.51 -6.33 -23.14
N SER A 148 -1.33 -6.59 -22.57
CA SER A 148 -0.13 -6.95 -23.36
C SER A 148 -0.30 -8.24 -24.17
N PRO A 149 -0.83 -9.35 -23.63
CA PRO A 149 -1.12 -10.56 -24.41
C PRO A 149 -2.23 -10.33 -25.45
N MET A 150 -3.24 -9.53 -25.10
CA MET A 150 -4.35 -9.21 -26.02
C MET A 150 -3.88 -8.41 -27.22
N ALA A 151 -2.97 -7.45 -27.03
CA ALA A 151 -2.34 -6.70 -28.10
C ALA A 151 -1.49 -7.62 -29.00
N GLY A 152 -0.78 -8.59 -28.41
CA GLY A 152 -0.04 -9.61 -29.15
C GLY A 152 -0.95 -10.49 -30.01
N LEU A 153 -2.04 -11.01 -29.43
CA LEU A 153 -3.06 -11.80 -30.13
C LEU A 153 -3.71 -10.99 -31.27
N PHE A 154 -4.06 -9.73 -31.02
CA PHE A 154 -4.58 -8.83 -32.05
C PHE A 154 -3.60 -8.72 -33.22
N GLY A 155 -2.31 -8.57 -32.94
CA GLY A 155 -1.26 -8.56 -33.97
C GLY A 155 -1.21 -9.85 -34.80
N THR A 156 -1.42 -11.02 -34.18
CA THR A 156 -1.48 -12.28 -34.94
C THR A 156 -2.67 -12.34 -35.87
N VAL A 157 -3.86 -11.99 -35.38
CA VAL A 157 -5.09 -12.01 -36.18
C VAL A 157 -4.95 -11.05 -37.35
N TRP A 158 -4.42 -9.85 -37.11
CA TRP A 158 -4.19 -8.87 -38.16
C TRP A 158 -3.18 -9.36 -39.20
N GLY A 159 -2.02 -9.87 -38.78
CA GLY A 159 -0.98 -10.32 -39.71
C GLY A 159 -1.42 -11.51 -40.57
N VAL A 160 -2.15 -12.46 -39.98
CA VAL A 160 -2.75 -13.58 -40.73
C VAL A 160 -3.78 -13.05 -41.73
N MET A 161 -4.67 -12.15 -41.33
CA MET A 161 -5.66 -11.53 -42.21
C MET A 161 -5.00 -10.78 -43.39
N ALA A 162 -3.99 -9.95 -43.11
CA ALA A 162 -3.27 -9.20 -44.13
C ALA A 162 -2.58 -10.13 -45.15
N THR A 163 -2.01 -11.23 -44.66
CA THR A 163 -1.39 -12.26 -45.50
C THR A 163 -2.42 -12.90 -46.44
N PHE A 164 -3.59 -13.31 -45.95
CA PHE A 164 -4.65 -13.89 -46.78
C PHE A 164 -5.22 -12.91 -47.81
N ILE A 165 -5.38 -11.64 -47.45
CA ILE A 165 -5.80 -10.59 -48.39
C ILE A 165 -4.76 -10.42 -49.50
N GLY A 166 -3.47 -10.47 -49.17
CA GLY A 166 -2.38 -10.41 -50.16
C GLY A 166 -2.44 -11.53 -51.18
N ILE A 167 -2.65 -12.78 -50.72
CA ILE A 167 -2.81 -13.95 -51.59
C ILE A 167 -4.03 -13.81 -52.50
N ALA A 168 -5.17 -13.38 -51.93
CA ALA A 168 -6.41 -13.20 -52.69
C ALA A 168 -6.24 -12.17 -53.81
N LYS A 169 -5.49 -11.09 -53.58
CA LYS A 169 -5.16 -10.07 -54.60
C LYS A 169 -4.18 -10.57 -55.67
N ALA A 170 -3.21 -11.41 -55.28
CA ALA A 170 -2.22 -11.96 -56.20
C ALA A 170 -2.80 -13.04 -57.15
N GLY A 171 -3.93 -13.65 -56.78
CA GLY A 171 -4.64 -14.64 -57.60
C GLY A 171 -3.91 -15.99 -57.75
N ARG A 172 -2.78 -16.18 -57.05
CA ARG A 172 -2.00 -17.43 -57.03
C ARG A 172 -1.71 -17.83 -55.58
N PRO A 173 -2.07 -19.05 -55.16
CA PRO A 173 -1.74 -19.54 -53.83
C PRO A 173 -0.28 -20.02 -53.79
N GLU A 174 0.66 -19.10 -53.56
CA GLU A 174 2.07 -19.44 -53.33
C GLU A 174 2.36 -19.54 -51.83
N LEU A 175 2.67 -20.75 -51.34
CA LEU A 175 2.92 -21.01 -49.92
C LEU A 175 4.12 -20.22 -49.38
N MET A 176 5.14 -19.96 -50.22
CA MET A 176 6.30 -19.16 -49.84
C MET A 176 5.96 -17.69 -49.57
N ALA A 177 4.89 -17.16 -50.16
CA ALA A 177 4.45 -15.78 -49.93
C ALA A 177 3.79 -15.59 -48.55
N ILE A 178 3.43 -16.68 -47.86
CA ILE A 178 2.70 -16.66 -46.59
C ILE A 178 3.66 -16.67 -45.39
N ALA A 179 4.80 -17.34 -45.53
CA ALA A 179 5.75 -17.55 -44.43
C ALA A 179 6.23 -16.26 -43.74
N PRO A 180 6.53 -15.15 -44.45
CA PRO A 180 6.97 -13.93 -43.79
C PRO A 180 5.87 -13.25 -42.96
N GLY A 181 4.63 -13.21 -43.47
CA GLY A 181 3.49 -12.59 -42.78
C GLY A 181 3.06 -13.35 -41.53
N ILE A 182 3.07 -14.68 -41.58
CA ILE A 182 2.82 -15.52 -40.39
C ILE A 182 3.96 -15.39 -39.37
N SER A 183 5.21 -15.33 -39.81
CA SER A 183 6.35 -15.15 -38.88
C SER A 183 6.26 -13.81 -38.15
N GLY A 184 5.92 -12.72 -38.87
CA GLY A 184 5.69 -11.40 -38.28
C GLY A 184 4.49 -11.38 -37.32
N ALA A 185 3.41 -12.08 -37.65
CA ALA A 185 2.27 -12.29 -36.77
C ALA A 185 2.68 -13.01 -35.46
N LEU A 186 3.37 -14.14 -35.54
CA LEU A 186 3.81 -14.89 -34.35
C LEU A 186 4.73 -14.06 -33.44
N LEU A 187 5.57 -13.21 -34.04
CA LEU A 187 6.43 -12.30 -33.29
C LEU A 187 5.64 -11.35 -32.38
N THR A 188 4.47 -10.83 -32.81
CA THR A 188 3.67 -9.90 -31.98
C THR A 188 3.17 -10.57 -30.70
N THR A 189 2.76 -11.85 -30.78
CA THR A 189 2.32 -12.61 -29.60
C THR A 189 3.48 -12.92 -28.66
N VAL A 190 4.63 -13.34 -29.20
CA VAL A 190 5.81 -13.57 -28.36
C VAL A 190 6.23 -12.30 -27.65
N ALA A 191 6.23 -11.15 -28.35
CA ALA A 191 6.50 -9.85 -27.74
C ALA A 191 5.49 -9.53 -26.62
N GLY A 192 4.19 -9.73 -26.85
CA GLY A 192 3.15 -9.46 -25.84
C GLY A 192 3.33 -10.31 -24.57
N LEU A 193 3.69 -11.59 -24.73
CA LEU A 193 3.95 -12.50 -23.61
C LEU A 193 5.23 -12.12 -22.84
N LEU A 194 6.28 -11.70 -23.54
CA LEU A 194 7.52 -11.24 -22.92
C LEU A 194 7.33 -9.99 -22.06
N VAL A 195 6.36 -9.14 -22.40
CA VAL A 195 5.96 -8.00 -21.56
C VAL A 195 5.08 -8.46 -20.40
N ALA A 196 4.09 -9.32 -20.67
CA ALA A 196 3.10 -9.72 -19.68
C ALA A 196 3.66 -10.55 -18.52
N MET A 197 4.52 -11.53 -18.79
CA MET A 197 5.04 -12.44 -17.77
C MET A 197 5.80 -11.76 -16.62
N PRO A 198 6.85 -10.95 -16.87
CA PRO A 198 7.54 -10.25 -15.79
C PRO A 198 6.64 -9.24 -15.08
N SER A 199 5.77 -8.56 -15.84
CA SER A 199 4.81 -7.60 -15.29
C SER A 199 3.82 -8.25 -14.33
N LEU A 200 3.35 -9.47 -14.64
CA LEU A 200 2.45 -10.24 -13.78
C LEU A 200 3.13 -10.60 -12.46
N ILE A 201 4.37 -11.09 -12.52
CA ILE A 201 5.15 -11.44 -11.32
C ILE A 201 5.37 -10.18 -10.46
N GLY A 202 5.80 -9.08 -11.07
CA GLY A 202 6.02 -7.81 -10.38
C GLY A 202 4.76 -7.28 -9.72
N ASN A 203 3.64 -7.26 -10.43
CA ASN A 203 2.35 -6.82 -9.91
C ASN A 203 1.92 -7.64 -8.68
N ASN A 204 2.03 -8.98 -8.75
CA ASN A 204 1.64 -9.85 -7.64
C ASN A 204 2.52 -9.63 -6.40
N LEU A 205 3.83 -9.43 -6.59
CA LEU A 205 4.76 -9.16 -5.48
C LEU A 205 4.47 -7.81 -4.80
N ILE A 206 4.09 -6.79 -5.56
CA ILE A 206 3.74 -5.48 -5.01
C ILE A 206 2.40 -5.55 -4.28
N ILE A 207 1.41 -6.25 -4.83
CA ILE A 207 0.10 -6.46 -4.16
C ILE A 207 0.28 -7.19 -2.84
N ALA A 208 1.11 -8.23 -2.78
CA ALA A 208 1.39 -8.95 -1.54
C ALA A 208 1.99 -8.03 -0.46
N GLN A 209 3.00 -7.23 -0.82
CA GLN A 209 3.61 -6.26 0.10
C GLN A 209 2.62 -5.18 0.55
N MET A 210 1.75 -4.71 -0.34
CA MET A 210 0.70 -3.75 -0.01
C MET A 210 -0.26 -4.35 1.02
N GLN A 211 -0.72 -5.58 0.83
CA GLN A 211 -1.61 -6.27 1.76
C GLN A 211 -0.97 -6.42 3.16
N ASP A 212 0.33 -6.72 3.22
CA ASP A 212 1.07 -6.75 4.49
C ASP A 212 1.06 -5.37 5.18
N ILE A 213 1.26 -4.28 4.44
CA ILE A 213 1.20 -2.92 5.00
C ILE A 213 -0.21 -2.59 5.50
N ILE A 214 -1.25 -2.96 4.75
CA ILE A 214 -2.65 -2.76 5.14
C ILE A 214 -2.97 -3.51 6.43
N SER A 215 -2.62 -4.80 6.50
CA SER A 215 -2.83 -5.61 7.69
C SER A 215 -2.08 -5.05 8.91
N ASN A 216 -0.86 -4.50 8.70
CA ASN A 216 -0.12 -3.83 9.76
C ASN A 216 -0.82 -2.55 10.26
N MET A 217 -1.43 -1.78 9.36
CA MET A 217 -2.23 -0.60 9.73
C MET A 217 -3.45 -0.99 10.56
N ASP A 218 -4.23 -1.98 10.12
CA ASP A 218 -5.42 -2.46 10.84
C ASP A 218 -5.06 -3.00 12.24
N THR A 219 -3.98 -3.78 12.31
CA THR A 219 -3.45 -4.29 13.59
C THR A 219 -3.06 -3.13 14.51
N PHE A 220 -2.42 -2.09 13.97
CA PHE A 220 -2.04 -0.92 14.75
C PHE A 220 -3.25 -0.14 15.28
N VAL A 221 -4.34 -0.04 14.52
CA VAL A 221 -5.59 0.59 15.01
C VAL A 221 -6.09 -0.15 16.25
N GLU A 222 -6.21 -1.47 16.19
CA GLU A 222 -6.74 -2.26 17.32
C GLU A 222 -5.80 -2.24 18.53
N GLU A 223 -4.49 -2.28 18.32
CA GLU A 223 -3.51 -2.13 19.40
C GLU A 223 -3.58 -0.74 20.06
N PHE A 224 -3.75 0.31 19.27
CA PHE A 224 -3.90 1.67 19.78
C PHE A 224 -5.14 1.80 20.67
N ILE A 225 -6.28 1.29 20.19
CA ILE A 225 -7.55 1.30 20.93
C ILE A 225 -7.47 0.45 22.20
N SER A 226 -6.86 -0.74 22.12
CA SER A 226 -6.62 -1.60 23.29
C SER A 226 -5.75 -0.90 24.33
N SER A 227 -4.71 -0.19 23.88
CA SER A 227 -3.81 0.55 24.77
C SER A 227 -4.52 1.70 25.48
N LEU A 228 -5.41 2.42 24.81
CA LEU A 228 -6.26 3.45 25.44
C LEU A 228 -7.15 2.85 26.53
N ARG A 229 -7.80 1.71 26.27
CA ARG A 229 -8.63 1.01 27.28
C ARG A 229 -7.84 0.51 28.49
N LEU A 230 -6.61 0.07 28.28
CA LEU A 230 -5.72 -0.37 29.36
C LEU A 230 -5.24 0.82 30.22
N GLU A 231 -5.01 1.99 29.62
CA GLU A 231 -4.71 3.21 30.36
C GLU A 231 -5.89 3.65 31.24
N GLU A 232 -7.13 3.53 30.76
CA GLU A 232 -8.32 3.79 31.58
C GLU A 232 -8.42 2.91 32.82
N THR A 233 -7.99 1.66 32.71
CA THR A 233 -8.05 0.70 33.83
C THR A 233 -7.07 1.07 34.95
N LYS A 234 -6.04 1.87 34.67
CA LYS A 234 -5.07 2.34 35.68
C LYS A 234 -5.52 3.60 36.44
N ILE A 235 -6.50 4.34 35.92
CA ILE A 235 -7.01 5.58 36.53
C ILE A 235 -7.74 5.35 37.89
N PRO A 236 -8.52 4.26 38.10
CA PRO A 236 -9.19 3.98 39.38
C PRO A 236 -8.25 3.80 40.58
N GLU A 237 -7.04 3.26 40.39
CA GLU A 237 -6.10 2.96 41.49
C GLU A 237 -5.37 4.20 42.01
N LEU A 238 -5.18 5.23 41.19
CA LEU A 238 -4.55 6.49 41.61
C LEU A 238 -5.49 7.38 42.44
N GLN A 239 -6.81 7.25 42.23
CA GLN A 239 -7.80 7.97 43.04
C GLN A 239 -8.03 7.34 44.41
N SER A 240 -7.87 6.03 44.58
CA SER A 240 -8.05 5.36 45.89
C SER A 240 -6.87 5.58 46.86
N ALA A 241 -5.66 5.83 46.35
CA ALA A 241 -4.48 6.08 47.18
C ALA A 241 -4.45 7.48 47.83
N THR A 242 -5.24 8.45 47.34
CA THR A 242 -5.28 9.82 47.89
C THR A 242 -6.36 9.99 48.98
N THR A 243 -7.26 9.01 49.14
CA THR A 243 -8.42 9.11 50.06
C THR A 243 -8.29 8.27 51.33
N ALA A 244 -7.08 7.77 51.66
CA ALA A 244 -6.84 7.13 52.95
C ALA A 244 -6.73 8.22 54.06
N PRO A 245 -7.63 8.25 55.05
CA PRO A 245 -7.61 9.28 56.08
C PRO A 245 -6.40 9.09 56.99
N ALA A 246 -5.61 10.15 57.13
CA ALA A 246 -4.59 10.26 58.15
C ALA A 246 -5.23 10.22 59.55
N GLY A 247 -4.89 9.18 60.32
CA GLY A 247 -4.80 9.24 61.77
C GLY A 247 -6.11 9.12 62.57
N SER A 248 -6.54 7.88 62.80
CA SER A 248 -7.18 7.50 64.08
C SER A 248 -6.32 6.43 64.77
N SER A 249 -5.29 6.88 65.48
CA SER A 249 -4.61 6.07 66.50
C SER A 249 -3.86 6.94 67.51
N SER A 250 -4.50 7.25 68.63
CA SER A 250 -3.81 7.42 69.90
C SER A 250 -4.41 6.43 70.89
N SER A 251 -3.52 5.59 71.39
CA SER A 251 -3.70 4.32 72.08
C SER A 251 -4.36 4.40 73.46
N GLN A 252 -5.02 3.31 73.83
CA GLN A 252 -5.16 2.82 75.20
C GLN A 252 -3.80 2.59 75.88
N GLY A 253 -3.76 2.70 77.22
CA GLY A 253 -2.70 2.16 78.11
C GLY A 253 -2.59 2.99 79.40
N GLU A 254 -3.25 2.58 80.49
CA GLU A 254 -2.62 1.90 81.65
C GLU A 254 -1.77 2.83 82.56
N ASN A 255 -2.40 3.34 83.63
CA ASN A 255 -2.07 3.10 85.05
C ASN A 255 -2.92 3.97 85.98
#